data_AF-Q1K2N9-F1
#
_entry.id   AF-Q1K2N9-F1
#
_cell.length_a   1.000
_cell.length_b   1.000
_cell.length_c   1.000
_cell.angle_alpha   90.00
_cell.angle_beta   90.00
_cell.angle_gamma   90.00
#
_symmetry.space_group_name_H-M   'P 1'
#
loop_
_entity.id
_entity.type
_entity.pdbx_description
1 polymer ?
#
loop_
_entity_poly.entity_id
_entity_poly.type
_entity_poly.pdbx_seq_one_letter_code
_entity_poly.pdbx_strand_id
1 'polypeptide(L)'
;MKLSGKDLAFAGGAVAVLIVVVLGTGKELGPNVPTDAGHQAFFSQLEQGQRRVEVEQGCRQCHPLADLPEAHPHKEECMVCHQPS
;
A
#
# COMPACT_ATOMS: atom_id res chain seq x y z
N MET A 1 23.09 -34.61 3.31
CA MET A 1 22.41 -33.86 4.39
C MET A 1 21.04 -34.46 4.58
N LYS A 2 20.63 -34.76 5.82
CA LYS A 2 19.33 -35.40 6.12
C LYS A 2 18.43 -34.33 6.73
N LEU A 3 17.39 -33.91 6.01
CA LEU A 3 16.42 -32.95 6.52
C LEU A 3 15.64 -33.60 7.66
N SER A 4 15.63 -32.95 8.83
CA SER A 4 14.84 -33.39 9.97
C SER A 4 13.37 -33.01 9.77
N GLY A 5 12.46 -33.64 10.51
CA GLY A 5 11.04 -33.27 10.50
C GLY A 5 10.80 -31.80 10.87
N LYS A 6 11.69 -31.18 11.65
CA LYS A 6 11.60 -29.75 12.01
C LYS A 6 11.94 -28.86 10.83
N ASP A 7 12.89 -29.28 9.99
CA ASP A 7 13.26 -28.55 8.77
C ASP A 7 12.14 -28.60 7.74
N LEU A 8 11.46 -29.75 7.61
CA LEU A 8 10.29 -29.90 6.74
C LEU A 8 9.10 -29.08 7.22
N ALA A 9 8.84 -29.04 8.53
CA ALA A 9 7.78 -28.22 9.11
C ALA A 9 8.04 -26.71 8.90
N PHE A 10 9.28 -26.27 9.10
CA PHE A 10 9.66 -24.88 8.86
C PHE A 10 9.54 -24.51 7.39
N ALA A 11 10.06 -25.35 6.49
CA ALA A 11 9.95 -25.15 5.05
C ALA A 11 8.48 -25.10 4.60
N GLY A 12 7.63 -26.00 5.11
CA GLY A 12 6.19 -26.00 4.84
C GLY A 12 5.51 -24.69 5.29
N GLY A 13 5.83 -24.21 6.49
CA GLY A 13 5.32 -22.93 7.00
C GLY A 13 5.77 -21.73 6.15
N ALA A 14 7.04 -21.68 5.77
CA ALA A 14 7.57 -20.62 4.91
C ALA A 14 6.88 -20.60 3.53
N VAL A 15 6.68 -21.77 2.92
CA VAL A 15 5.95 -21.89 1.65
C VAL A 15 4.50 -21.44 1.80
N ALA A 16 3.82 -21.80 2.89
CA ALA A 16 2.45 -21.36 3.14
C ALA A 16 2.32 -19.84 3.25
N VAL A 17 3.24 -19.19 4.00
CA VAL A 17 3.27 -17.71 4.09
C VAL A 17 3.53 -17.08 2.72
N LEU A 18 4.47 -17.63 1.95
CA LEU A 18 4.76 -17.17 0.59
C LEU A 18 3.53 -17.24 -0.33
N ILE A 19 2.80 -18.36 -0.29
CA ILE A 19 1.57 -18.52 -1.08
C ILE A 19 0.56 -17.44 -0.71
N VAL A 20 0.32 -17.19 0.59
CA VAL A 20 -0.62 -16.15 1.03
C VAL A 20 -0.19 -14.76 0.55
N VAL A 21 1.10 -14.43 0.67
CA VAL A 21 1.63 -13.14 0.21
C VAL A 21 1.43 -12.99 -1.30
N VAL A 22 1.82 -13.99 -2.10
CA VAL A 22 1.70 -13.95 -3.57
C VAL A 22 0.23 -13.82 -4.00
N LEU A 23 -0.69 -14.55 -3.37
CA LEU A 23 -2.12 -14.45 -3.68
C LEU A 23 -2.72 -13.08 -3.31
N GLY A 24 -2.12 -12.36 -2.35
CA GLY A 24 -2.51 -11.01 -1.99
C GLY A 24 -1.91 -9.92 -2.89
N THR A 25 -0.84 -10.23 -3.64
CA THR A 25 -0.21 -9.24 -4.53
C THR A 25 -1.13 -8.85 -5.68
N GLY A 26 -1.13 -7.57 -6.05
CA GLY A 26 -1.90 -7.04 -7.18
C GLY A 26 -3.38 -6.79 -6.91
N LYS A 27 -3.88 -7.05 -5.69
CA LYS A 27 -5.24 -6.65 -5.32
C LYS A 27 -5.29 -5.14 -5.10
N GLU A 28 -6.05 -4.43 -5.93
CA GLU A 28 -6.33 -3.02 -5.72
C GLU A 28 -7.15 -2.85 -4.43
N LEU A 29 -6.60 -2.09 -3.48
CA LEU A 29 -7.22 -1.82 -2.18
C LEU A 29 -8.14 -0.59 -2.21
N GLY A 30 -8.00 0.23 -3.24
CA GLY A 30 -8.80 1.41 -3.53
C GLY A 30 -8.51 1.92 -4.94
N PRO A 31 -9.27 2.93 -5.41
CA PRO A 31 -8.99 3.58 -6.69
C PRO A 31 -7.61 4.26 -6.68
N ASN A 32 -6.91 4.23 -7.81
CA ASN A 32 -5.63 4.93 -7.95
C ASN A 32 -5.79 6.45 -7.89
N VAL A 33 -4.72 7.15 -7.50
CA VAL A 33 -4.70 8.62 -7.49
C VAL A 33 -4.85 9.13 -8.93
N PRO A 34 -5.77 10.07 -9.21
CA PRO A 34 -5.96 10.61 -10.56
C PRO A 34 -4.69 11.27 -11.10
N THR A 35 -4.47 11.19 -12.41
CA THR A 35 -3.34 11.86 -13.11
C THR A 35 -3.68 13.29 -13.57
N ASP A 36 -4.61 13.94 -12.88
CA ASP A 36 -5.05 15.29 -13.24
C ASP A 36 -4.15 16.40 -12.65
N ALA A 37 -4.40 17.62 -13.08
CA ALA A 37 -3.62 18.80 -12.66
C ALA A 37 -3.67 19.07 -11.14
N GLY A 38 -4.74 18.64 -10.44
CA GLY A 38 -4.87 18.78 -8.99
C GLY A 38 -3.97 17.80 -8.22
N HIS A 39 -3.62 16.67 -8.85
CA HIS A 39 -2.83 15.61 -8.21
C HIS A 39 -1.40 15.51 -8.74
N GLN A 40 -1.10 16.13 -9.88
CA GLN A 40 0.19 16.03 -10.55
C GLN A 40 1.38 16.43 -9.66
N ALA A 41 1.20 17.45 -8.82
CA ALA A 41 2.23 17.92 -7.91
C ALA A 41 2.72 16.84 -6.93
N PHE A 42 1.86 15.90 -6.53
CA PHE A 42 2.24 14.81 -5.62
C PHE A 42 3.10 13.76 -6.31
N PHE A 43 2.81 13.44 -7.59
CA PHE A 43 3.65 12.53 -8.37
C PHE A 43 5.04 13.11 -8.57
N SER A 44 5.14 14.39 -8.95
CA SER A 44 6.44 15.06 -9.11
C SER A 44 7.27 15.07 -7.82
N GLN A 45 6.62 15.22 -6.65
CA GLN A 45 7.31 15.13 -5.35
C GLN A 45 7.88 13.73 -5.09
N LEU A 46 7.12 12.68 -5.40
CA LEU A 46 7.58 11.29 -5.27
C LEU A 46 8.74 10.99 -6.22
N GLU A 47 8.64 11.43 -7.48
CA GLU A 47 9.71 11.28 -8.49
C GLU A 47 10.99 12.00 -8.08
N GLN A 48 10.87 13.12 -7.36
CA GLN A 48 12.00 13.86 -6.79
C GLN A 48 12.59 13.21 -5.53
N GLY A 49 12.06 12.05 -5.10
CA GLY A 49 12.58 11.28 -3.98
C GLY A 49 12.05 11.72 -2.61
N GLN A 50 10.98 12.52 -2.56
CA GLN A 50 10.31 12.80 -1.28
C GLN A 50 9.67 11.54 -0.71
N ARG A 51 9.55 11.48 0.62
CA ARG A 51 8.97 10.30 1.27
C ARG A 51 7.46 10.33 1.09
N ARG A 52 6.87 9.19 0.70
CA ARG A 52 5.42 9.01 0.54
C ARG A 52 4.61 9.59 1.71
N VAL A 53 5.02 9.30 2.94
CA VAL A 53 4.36 9.77 4.17
C VAL A 53 4.39 11.29 4.36
N GLU A 54 5.28 12.01 3.68
CA GLU A 54 5.32 13.48 3.69
C GLU A 54 4.39 14.03 2.61
N VAL A 55 4.44 13.46 1.41
CA VAL A 55 3.60 13.82 0.26
C VAL A 55 2.10 13.63 0.59
N GLU A 56 1.76 12.52 1.23
CA GLU A 56 0.38 12.18 1.61
C GLU A 56 -0.25 13.15 2.63
N GLN A 57 0.55 13.91 3.40
CA GLN A 57 0.01 14.91 4.33
C GLN A 57 -0.75 16.01 3.60
N GLY A 58 -0.37 16.30 2.35
CA GLY A 58 -1.06 17.26 1.49
C GLY A 58 -2.46 16.80 1.09
N CYS A 59 -2.76 15.50 1.08
CA CYS A 59 -4.06 14.98 0.69
C CYS A 59 -5.19 15.50 1.59
N ARG A 60 -4.94 15.67 2.90
CA ARG A 60 -5.93 16.18 3.87
C ARG A 60 -6.45 17.57 3.54
N GLN A 61 -5.70 18.36 2.77
CA GLN A 61 -6.08 19.74 2.44
C GLN A 61 -7.37 19.79 1.61
N CYS A 62 -7.62 18.74 0.83
CA CYS A 62 -8.83 18.60 0.00
C CYS A 62 -9.66 17.37 0.36
N HIS A 63 -9.06 16.34 0.98
CA HIS A 63 -9.71 15.11 1.43
C HIS A 63 -9.62 14.97 2.96
N PRO A 64 -10.36 15.77 3.73
CA PRO A 64 -10.36 15.64 5.19
C PRO A 64 -10.97 14.29 5.60
N LEU A 65 -10.37 13.63 6.60
CA LEU A 65 -10.82 12.32 7.09
C LEU A 65 -12.30 12.29 7.48
N ALA A 66 -12.85 13.42 7.93
CA ALA A 66 -14.25 13.56 8.34
C ALA A 66 -15.24 13.41 7.17
N ASP A 67 -14.78 13.66 5.94
CA ASP A 67 -15.62 13.60 4.72
C ASP A 67 -15.50 12.24 4.02
N LEU A 68 -14.65 11.34 4.52
CA LEU A 68 -14.49 10.00 3.97
C LEU A 68 -15.64 9.08 4.41
N PRO A 69 -15.96 8.05 3.61
CA PRO A 69 -16.98 7.07 3.98
C PRO A 69 -16.69 6.43 5.35
N GLU A 70 -17.72 6.09 6.11
CA GLU A 70 -17.57 5.48 7.45
C GLU A 70 -16.76 4.17 7.45
N ALA A 71 -16.80 3.43 6.35
CA ALA A 71 -16.01 2.21 6.16
C ALA A 71 -14.54 2.47 5.75
N HIS A 72 -14.15 3.71 5.48
CA HIS A 72 -12.80 4.06 5.06
C HIS A 72 -11.83 3.95 6.26
N PRO A 73 -10.64 3.35 6.10
CA PRO A 73 -9.64 3.34 7.16
C PRO A 73 -9.28 4.76 7.60
N HIS A 74 -9.29 5.04 8.91
CA HIS A 74 -8.94 6.36 9.45
C HIS A 74 -7.42 6.61 9.53
N LYS A 75 -6.62 5.76 8.89
CA LYS A 75 -5.17 5.90 8.82
C LYS A 75 -4.77 6.71 7.60
N GLU A 76 -3.74 7.49 7.77
CA GLU A 76 -3.19 8.33 6.71
C GLU A 76 -1.98 7.71 6.06
N GLU A 77 -2.29 6.65 5.36
CA GLU A 77 -1.36 5.94 4.51
C GLU A 77 -2.01 5.87 3.12
N CYS A 78 -2.41 7.04 2.60
CA CYS A 78 -3.35 7.16 1.48
C CYS A 78 -2.86 6.37 0.26
N MET A 79 -1.59 6.52 -0.12
CA MET A 79 -1.01 5.86 -1.28
C MET A 79 -0.49 4.44 -1.00
N VAL A 80 -0.77 3.87 0.18
CA VAL A 80 -0.72 2.40 0.37
C VAL A 80 -1.88 1.73 -0.35
N CYS A 81 -3.07 2.34 -0.27
CA CYS A 81 -4.28 1.80 -0.89
C CYS A 81 -4.60 2.45 -2.23
N HIS A 82 -4.30 3.74 -2.38
CA HIS A 82 -4.52 4.55 -3.57
C HIS A 82 -3.20 4.76 -4.30
N GLN A 83 -2.78 3.78 -5.10
CA GLN A 83 -1.45 3.85 -5.72
C GLN A 83 -1.39 4.97 -6.77
N PRO A 84 -0.21 5.57 -6.99
CA PRO A 84 0.03 6.36 -8.20
C PRO A 84 -0.24 5.50 -9.44
N SER A 85 -0.93 6.06 -10.42
CA SER A 85 -1.18 5.39 -11.70
C SER A 85 -0.03 5.54 -12.68
#